data_AF-A0A1U9YYJ5-F1
#
_entry.id   AF-A0A1U9YYJ5-F1
#
_cell.length_a   1.000
_cell.length_b   1.000
_cell.length_c   1.000
_cell.angle_alpha   90.00
_cell.angle_beta   90.00
_cell.angle_gamma   90.00
#
_symmetry.space_group_name_H-M   'P 1'
#
loop_
_entity.id
_entity.type
_entity.pdbx_description
1 polymer ?
#
loop_
_entity_poly.entity_id
_entity_poly.type
_entity_poly.pdbx_seq_one_letter_code
_entity_poly.pdbx_strand_id
1 'polypeptide(L)'
;MGKGRDSNFYLHGLFGGFSEYRYGRKRPRKKTVKRLLNADRQKYVVSRLAETLNDFRLTKFEHEAACRHGLRAALCLQGHSWSQADHEAALLVNEALKSIGAVRPSFDEGQIYYTVGRDYCARCFAPMEGAIGRFCSPECARAVLLEIGQAHEVQTARIVRGAAHFIYRHSKEKRICEECGRGFYPNGCKPQRFCSRKCGSSVLRKVTEAICEGCGKEFLQPKPGQRCCSQRCAGIVVAKQRAKKVAGSIGVCVECGSEFQARSEKSTAYCSGNCHSRACKRRTRAKKKALANPNIIRLPLPDPRPLTPELVDGLLAA
;
A
#
# COMPACT_ATOMS: atom_id res chain seq x y z
N MET A 1 45.36 25.03 -42.32
CA MET A 1 45.58 23.82 -41.50
C MET A 1 44.82 23.97 -40.19
N GLY A 2 43.69 23.28 -40.04
CA GLY A 2 42.93 23.25 -38.78
C GLY A 2 42.25 21.89 -38.67
N LYS A 3 42.81 21.01 -37.83
CA LYS A 3 42.23 19.69 -37.55
C LYS A 3 40.99 19.91 -36.69
N GLY A 4 39.82 19.68 -37.28
CA GLY A 4 38.54 19.68 -36.58
C GLY A 4 38.54 18.63 -35.48
N ARG A 5 38.16 19.04 -34.26
CA ARG A 5 37.88 18.12 -33.16
C ARG A 5 36.55 17.45 -33.44
N ASP A 6 36.59 16.17 -33.80
CA ASP A 6 35.39 15.34 -33.92
C ASP A 6 34.70 15.24 -32.56
N SER A 7 33.50 15.80 -32.53
CA SER A 7 32.59 15.85 -31.38
C SER A 7 31.88 14.50 -31.23
N ASN A 8 32.58 13.53 -30.66
CA ASN A 8 32.03 12.22 -30.28
C ASN A 8 31.07 12.26 -29.06
N PHE A 9 30.48 13.41 -28.73
CA PHE A 9 29.62 13.59 -27.55
C PHE A 9 28.11 13.45 -27.83
N TYR A 10 27.69 13.13 -29.05
CA TYR A 10 26.27 13.13 -29.43
C TYR A 10 25.82 11.89 -30.22
N LEU A 11 26.18 10.67 -29.76
CA LEU A 11 25.77 9.42 -30.42
C LEU A 11 24.34 8.93 -30.07
N HIS A 12 23.60 9.65 -29.23
CA HIS A 12 22.21 9.31 -28.89
C HIS A 12 21.29 10.50 -29.18
N GLY A 13 20.68 10.48 -30.37
CA GLY A 13 19.93 11.59 -30.94
C GLY A 13 18.68 12.01 -30.17
N LEU A 14 18.34 13.29 -30.33
CA LEU A 14 17.18 14.04 -29.80
C LEU A 14 15.79 13.55 -30.27
N PHE A 15 15.71 12.41 -30.95
CA PHE A 15 14.47 11.81 -31.44
C PHE A 15 14.35 10.32 -31.07
N GLY A 16 14.84 9.93 -29.89
CA GLY A 16 14.37 8.71 -29.23
C GLY A 16 12.87 8.87 -28.98
N GLY A 17 12.04 8.22 -29.81
CA GLY A 17 10.59 8.44 -29.83
C GLY A 17 9.96 8.36 -28.44
N PHE A 18 8.89 9.10 -28.22
CA PHE A 18 8.13 9.17 -26.96
C PHE A 18 7.87 7.78 -26.31
N SER A 19 7.79 6.72 -27.11
CA SER A 19 7.74 5.32 -26.67
C SER A 19 9.02 4.79 -26.01
N GLU A 20 10.22 5.12 -26.50
CA GLU A 20 11.49 4.67 -25.93
C GLU A 20 11.81 5.39 -24.61
N TYR A 21 11.42 6.67 -24.50
CA TYR A 21 11.44 7.42 -23.25
C TYR A 21 10.41 6.89 -22.24
N ARG A 22 9.19 6.60 -22.68
CA ARG A 22 8.06 6.19 -21.81
C ARG A 22 8.05 4.71 -21.42
N TYR A 23 8.54 3.82 -22.29
CA TYR A 23 8.59 2.38 -22.04
C TYR A 23 10.00 1.89 -21.68
N GLY A 24 11.01 2.76 -21.79
CA GLY A 24 12.41 2.35 -21.83
C GLY A 24 12.69 1.46 -23.04
N ARG A 25 13.95 1.30 -23.43
CA ARG A 25 14.31 0.01 -24.06
C ARG A 25 13.94 -1.07 -23.05
N LYS A 26 13.26 -2.14 -23.48
CA LYS A 26 13.06 -3.34 -22.64
C LYS A 26 14.41 -3.61 -21.98
N ARG A 27 14.51 -3.39 -20.66
CA ARG A 27 15.80 -3.55 -19.95
C ARG A 27 16.31 -4.93 -20.39
N PRO A 28 17.51 -5.02 -20.99
CA PRO A 28 18.01 -6.29 -21.47
C PRO A 28 17.85 -7.28 -20.32
N ARG A 29 17.17 -8.40 -20.58
CA ARG A 29 16.93 -9.40 -19.54
C ARG A 29 18.28 -9.68 -18.90
N LYS A 30 18.42 -9.41 -17.59
CA LYS A 30 19.66 -9.66 -16.87
C LYS A 30 20.00 -11.13 -17.13
N LYS A 31 21.08 -11.38 -17.86
CA LYS A 31 21.53 -12.75 -18.12
C LYS A 31 21.73 -13.39 -16.75
N THR A 32 21.07 -14.51 -16.51
CA THR A 32 21.24 -15.27 -15.28
C THR A 32 22.71 -15.66 -15.20
N VAL A 33 23.40 -15.20 -14.15
CA VAL A 33 24.80 -15.54 -13.93
C VAL A 33 24.86 -17.06 -13.72
N LYS A 34 25.76 -17.73 -14.44
CA LYS A 34 25.96 -19.18 -14.28
C LYS A 34 26.46 -19.44 -12.85
N ARG A 35 25.86 -20.42 -12.17
CA ARG A 35 26.31 -20.85 -10.84
C ARG A 35 27.72 -21.44 -10.94
N LEU A 36 28.56 -21.15 -9.95
CA LEU A 36 29.95 -21.64 -9.91
C LEU A 36 30.05 -23.08 -9.39
N LEU A 37 29.15 -23.46 -8.47
CA LEU A 37 29.15 -24.78 -7.85
C LEU A 37 28.11 -25.72 -8.48
N ASN A 38 28.46 -27.00 -8.57
CA ASN A 38 27.52 -28.07 -8.88
C ASN A 38 26.46 -28.21 -7.78
N ALA A 39 25.26 -28.68 -8.15
CA ALA A 39 24.11 -28.77 -7.25
C ALA A 39 24.41 -29.54 -5.94
N ASP A 40 25.15 -30.65 -5.99
CA ASP A 40 25.46 -31.45 -4.81
C ASP A 40 26.43 -30.74 -3.86
N ARG A 41 27.47 -30.09 -4.41
CA ARG A 41 28.39 -29.24 -3.63
C ARG A 41 27.64 -28.06 -3.02
N GLN A 42 26.70 -27.48 -3.76
CA GLN A 42 25.84 -26.40 -3.29
C GLN A 42 25.05 -26.82 -2.05
N LYS A 43 24.36 -27.96 -2.12
CA LYS A 43 23.60 -28.51 -0.97
C LYS A 43 24.49 -28.75 0.25
N TYR A 44 25.67 -29.34 0.05
CA TYR A 44 26.61 -29.58 1.13
C TYR A 44 27.07 -28.27 1.80
N VAL A 45 27.47 -27.29 1.00
CA VAL A 45 27.90 -25.97 1.51
C VAL A 45 26.76 -25.26 2.22
N VAL A 46 25.55 -25.27 1.66
CA VAL A 46 24.36 -24.66 2.30
C VAL A 46 24.04 -25.32 3.63
N SER A 47 24.14 -26.66 3.74
CA SER A 47 23.94 -27.37 5.01
C SER A 47 24.94 -26.93 6.08
N ARG A 48 26.23 -26.84 5.74
CA ARG A 48 27.28 -26.39 6.68
C ARG A 48 27.12 -24.92 7.07
N LEU A 49 26.75 -24.06 6.12
CA LEU A 49 26.44 -22.66 6.42
C LEU A 49 25.22 -22.52 7.33
N ALA A 50 24.20 -23.35 7.13
CA ALA A 50 23.02 -23.35 7.99
C ALA A 50 23.37 -23.73 9.43
N GLU A 51 24.25 -24.71 9.64
CA GLU A 51 24.78 -25.06 10.97
C GLU A 51 25.48 -23.87 11.64
N THR A 52 26.39 -23.18 10.95
CA THR A 52 27.10 -22.00 11.48
C THR A 52 26.18 -20.80 11.71
N LEU A 53 25.25 -20.53 10.78
CA LEU A 53 24.30 -19.41 10.91
C LEU A 53 23.25 -19.65 11.99
N ASN A 54 22.99 -20.90 12.36
CA ASN A 54 22.05 -21.25 13.42
C ASN A 54 22.65 -21.05 14.83
N ASP A 55 23.97 -20.95 14.96
CA ASP A 55 24.68 -20.65 16.21
C ASP A 55 24.76 -19.14 16.50
N PHE A 56 23.63 -18.43 16.41
CA PHE A 56 23.58 -16.99 16.66
C PHE A 56 23.23 -16.66 18.11
N ARG A 57 23.75 -15.55 18.64
CA ARG A 57 23.44 -15.06 19.99
C ARG A 57 22.46 -13.89 19.98
N LEU A 58 22.65 -12.96 19.05
CA LEU A 58 21.87 -11.71 18.99
C LEU A 58 20.80 -11.76 17.90
N THR A 59 21.20 -12.12 16.69
CA THR A 59 20.29 -12.13 15.53
C THR A 59 20.65 -13.24 14.57
N LYS A 60 19.67 -13.78 13.83
CA LYS A 60 19.88 -14.77 12.77
C LYS A 60 20.86 -14.32 11.65
N PHE A 61 21.24 -13.05 11.63
CA PHE A 61 22.15 -12.45 10.64
C PHE A 61 23.56 -12.18 11.21
N GLU A 62 23.82 -12.51 12.49
CA GLU A 62 25.08 -12.22 13.19
C GLU A 62 26.32 -12.72 12.42
N HIS A 63 26.26 -13.95 11.90
CA HIS A 63 27.37 -14.57 11.18
C HIS A 63 27.28 -14.44 9.64
N GLU A 64 26.32 -13.66 9.11
CA GLU A 64 26.09 -13.53 7.66
C GLU A 64 27.33 -12.98 6.94
N ALA A 65 27.89 -11.87 7.45
CA ALA A 65 29.00 -11.18 6.82
C ALA A 65 30.28 -12.03 6.82
N ALA A 66 30.57 -12.70 7.94
CA ALA A 66 31.72 -13.59 8.08
C ALA A 66 31.63 -14.77 7.12
N CYS A 67 30.46 -15.44 7.07
CA CYS A 67 30.22 -16.56 6.15
C CYS A 67 30.37 -16.13 4.68
N ARG A 68 29.76 -15.01 4.28
CA ARG A 68 29.85 -14.49 2.91
C ARG A 68 31.29 -14.13 2.55
N HIS A 69 32.02 -13.48 3.46
CA HIS A 69 33.40 -13.12 3.24
C HIS A 69 34.29 -14.36 3.05
N GLY A 70 34.17 -15.35 3.93
CA GLY A 70 34.95 -16.59 3.86
C GLY A 70 34.70 -17.38 2.58
N LEU A 71 33.44 -17.55 2.17
CA LEU A 71 33.09 -18.20 0.90
C LEU A 71 33.66 -17.46 -0.30
N ARG A 72 33.51 -16.12 -0.31
CA ARG A 72 34.04 -15.30 -1.40
C ARG A 72 35.55 -15.43 -1.50
N ALA A 73 36.27 -15.35 -0.38
CA ALA A 73 37.72 -15.51 -0.35
C ALA A 73 38.14 -16.89 -0.88
N ALA A 74 37.48 -17.97 -0.44
CA ALA A 74 37.74 -19.32 -0.93
C ALA A 74 37.50 -19.47 -2.43
N LEU A 75 36.42 -18.90 -2.97
CA LEU A 75 36.13 -18.93 -4.41
C LEU A 75 37.13 -18.11 -5.23
N CYS A 76 37.58 -16.95 -4.72
CA CYS A 76 38.63 -16.17 -5.36
C CYS A 76 39.96 -16.95 -5.42
N LEU A 77 40.32 -17.66 -4.34
CA LEU A 77 41.52 -18.51 -4.31
C LEU A 77 41.45 -19.69 -5.28
N GLN A 78 40.24 -20.14 -5.63
CA GLN A 78 40.01 -21.14 -6.67
C GLN A 78 40.10 -20.56 -8.11
N GLY A 79 40.40 -19.27 -8.25
CA GLY A 79 40.58 -18.60 -9.54
C GLY A 79 39.30 -17.96 -10.11
N HIS A 80 38.22 -17.89 -9.35
CA HIS A 80 37.01 -17.20 -9.81
C HIS A 80 37.14 -15.68 -9.72
N SER A 81 36.49 -14.97 -10.64
CA SER A 81 36.46 -13.50 -10.59
C SER A 81 35.73 -13.02 -9.33
N TRP A 82 36.20 -11.90 -8.76
CA TRP A 82 35.64 -11.36 -7.52
C TRP A 82 34.12 -11.15 -7.58
N SER A 83 33.61 -10.62 -8.71
CA SER A 83 32.17 -10.37 -8.88
C SER A 83 31.34 -11.66 -8.91
N GLN A 84 31.83 -12.71 -9.59
CA GLN A 84 31.15 -14.00 -9.62
C GLN A 84 31.21 -14.69 -8.25
N ALA A 85 32.37 -14.65 -7.59
CA ALA A 85 32.56 -15.20 -6.25
C ALA A 85 31.65 -14.53 -5.21
N ASP A 86 31.57 -13.21 -5.22
CA ASP A 86 30.68 -12.45 -4.31
C ASP A 86 29.20 -12.75 -4.56
N HIS A 87 28.80 -12.85 -5.84
CA HIS A 87 27.43 -13.20 -6.21
C HIS A 87 27.05 -14.62 -5.77
N GLU A 88 27.91 -15.61 -6.04
CA GLU A 88 27.69 -17.00 -5.64
C GLU A 88 27.62 -17.12 -4.11
N ALA A 89 28.58 -16.50 -3.40
CA ALA A 89 28.60 -16.47 -1.93
C ALA A 89 27.31 -15.86 -1.35
N ALA A 90 26.84 -14.74 -1.92
CA ALA A 90 25.58 -14.11 -1.50
C ALA A 90 24.37 -15.04 -1.70
N LEU A 91 24.31 -15.77 -2.82
CA LEU A 91 23.23 -16.72 -3.08
C LEU A 91 23.25 -17.91 -2.11
N LEU A 92 24.42 -18.50 -1.84
CA LEU A 92 24.56 -19.63 -0.90
C LEU A 92 24.15 -19.24 0.51
N VAL A 93 24.61 -18.07 0.99
CA VAL A 93 24.25 -17.56 2.31
C VAL A 93 22.75 -17.25 2.39
N ASN A 94 22.14 -16.69 1.34
CA ASN A 94 20.70 -16.47 1.29
C ASN A 94 19.88 -17.77 1.32
N GLU A 95 20.33 -18.82 0.63
CA GLU A 95 19.71 -20.15 0.67
C GLU A 95 19.81 -20.77 2.07
N ALA A 96 20.98 -20.65 2.72
CA ALA A 96 21.18 -21.11 4.10
C ALA A 96 20.29 -20.34 5.10
N LEU A 97 20.22 -19.01 5.00
CA LEU A 97 19.33 -18.16 5.81
C LEU A 97 17.85 -18.56 5.64
N LYS A 98 17.41 -18.86 4.41
CA LYS A 98 16.06 -19.37 4.16
C LYS A 98 15.82 -20.73 4.82
N SER A 99 16.81 -21.61 4.82
CA SER A 99 16.69 -22.94 5.42
C SER A 99 16.49 -22.90 6.95
N ILE A 100 17.10 -21.92 7.64
CA ILE A 100 16.90 -21.68 9.08
C ILE A 100 15.65 -20.82 9.41
N GLY A 101 14.82 -20.53 8.39
CA GLY A 101 13.64 -19.68 8.53
C GLY A 101 13.97 -18.24 8.92
N ALA A 102 15.10 -17.69 8.48
CA ALA A 102 15.39 -16.27 8.64
C ALA A 102 14.59 -15.47 7.60
N VAL A 103 13.82 -14.49 8.08
CA VAL A 103 13.12 -13.53 7.22
C VAL A 103 13.92 -12.23 7.26
N ARG A 104 14.44 -11.82 6.10
CA ARG A 104 15.17 -10.56 5.99
C ARG A 104 14.19 -9.40 6.17
N PRO A 105 14.44 -8.45 7.08
CA PRO A 105 13.62 -7.26 7.19
C PRO A 105 13.53 -6.58 5.83
N SER A 106 12.36 -6.04 5.51
CA SER A 106 12.23 -5.11 4.39
C SER A 106 13.20 -3.94 4.57
N PHE A 107 13.57 -3.27 3.48
CA PHE A 107 14.45 -2.10 3.56
C PHE A 107 13.93 -1.09 4.58
N ASP A 108 12.62 -0.84 4.59
CA ASP A 108 11.91 0.04 5.53
C ASP A 108 12.04 -0.42 6.99
N GLU A 109 11.99 -1.72 7.25
CA GLU A 109 12.14 -2.31 8.60
C GLU A 109 13.58 -2.22 9.13
N GLY A 110 14.56 -2.24 8.23
CA GLY A 110 15.98 -2.07 8.58
C GLY A 110 16.38 -0.63 8.89
N GLN A 111 15.47 0.34 8.73
CA GLN A 111 15.77 1.75 8.97
C GLN A 111 15.64 2.10 10.44
N ILE A 112 16.49 3.02 10.91
CA ILE A 112 16.48 3.49 12.31
C ILE A 112 15.12 4.03 12.73
N TYR A 113 14.37 4.64 11.81
CA TYR A 113 13.04 5.14 12.12
C TYR A 113 12.00 4.04 12.34
N TYR A 114 12.20 2.81 11.89
CA TYR A 114 11.20 1.75 12.09
C TYR A 114 11.15 1.29 13.55
N THR A 115 12.30 1.20 14.20
CA THR A 115 12.42 0.80 15.61
C THR A 115 11.95 1.87 16.58
N VAL A 116 11.92 3.12 16.14
CA VAL A 116 11.56 4.28 16.97
C VAL A 116 10.05 4.39 17.11
N GLY A 117 9.57 4.44 18.37
CA GLY A 117 8.17 4.61 18.73
C GLY A 117 7.55 5.89 18.14
N ARG A 118 6.22 5.98 18.13
CA ARG A 118 5.53 7.20 17.64
C ARG A 118 5.74 8.41 18.54
N ASP A 119 6.11 8.18 19.78
CA ASP A 119 6.32 9.20 20.80
C ASP A 119 7.71 9.84 20.73
N TYR A 120 8.54 9.41 19.79
CA TYR A 120 9.89 9.94 19.59
C TYR A 120 10.08 10.45 18.16
N CYS A 121 10.91 11.48 18.01
CA CYS A 121 11.28 11.99 16.70
C CYS A 121 12.04 10.92 15.90
N ALA A 122 11.60 10.64 14.67
CA ALA A 122 12.21 9.64 13.80
C ALA A 122 13.65 9.99 13.35
N ARG A 123 14.11 11.22 13.62
CA ARG A 123 15.47 11.69 13.31
C ARG A 123 16.38 11.77 14.52
N CYS A 124 16.01 12.59 15.51
CA CYS A 124 16.86 12.86 16.67
C CYS A 124 16.51 12.03 17.90
N PHE A 125 15.44 11.22 17.84
CA PHE A 125 14.95 10.37 18.94
C PHE A 125 14.56 11.11 20.22
N ALA A 126 14.40 12.44 20.16
CA ALA A 126 13.85 13.21 21.27
C ALA A 126 12.37 12.85 21.52
N PRO A 127 11.92 12.76 22.79
CA PRO A 127 10.52 12.55 23.11
C PRO A 127 9.66 13.71 22.59
N MET A 128 8.46 13.39 22.10
CA MET A 128 7.54 14.34 21.49
C MET A 128 6.24 14.43 22.30
N GLU A 129 5.98 15.59 22.90
CA GLU A 129 4.72 15.83 23.61
C GLU A 129 3.63 16.29 22.63
N GLY A 130 2.79 15.34 22.18
CA GLY A 130 1.62 15.65 21.37
C GLY A 130 1.90 16.13 19.95
N ALA A 131 3.11 15.89 19.43
CA ALA A 131 3.47 16.26 18.06
C ALA A 131 2.59 15.52 17.03
N ILE A 132 2.16 16.26 16.01
CA ILE A 132 1.37 15.70 14.91
C ILE A 132 2.33 15.21 13.83
N GLY A 133 2.76 13.96 13.92
CA GLY A 133 3.62 13.33 12.92
C GLY A 133 4.70 12.44 13.52
N ARG A 134 5.86 12.41 12.86
CA ARG A 134 7.03 11.59 13.23
C ARG A 134 8.26 12.45 13.51
N PHE A 135 8.13 13.78 13.49
CA PHE A 135 9.26 14.71 13.62
C PHE A 135 8.92 15.78 14.65
N CYS A 136 9.90 16.15 15.47
CA CYS A 136 9.75 17.21 16.45
C CYS A 136 9.82 18.61 15.82
N SER A 137 10.51 18.76 14.68
CA SER A 137 10.76 20.05 14.04
C SER A 137 10.85 19.94 12.51
N PRO A 138 10.63 21.03 11.76
CA PRO A 138 10.74 21.03 10.30
C PRO A 138 12.19 20.80 9.84
N GLU A 139 13.19 21.18 10.64
CA GLU A 139 14.60 20.91 10.39
C GLU A 139 14.89 19.41 10.44
N CYS A 140 14.37 18.71 11.45
CA CYS A 140 14.48 17.24 11.53
C CYS A 140 13.83 16.56 10.34
N ALA A 141 12.66 17.04 9.91
CA ALA A 141 11.98 16.52 8.72
C ALA A 141 12.80 16.77 7.43
N ARG A 142 13.39 17.97 7.27
CA ARG A 142 14.25 18.30 6.11
C ARG A 142 15.52 17.46 6.11
N ALA A 143 16.18 17.29 7.26
CA ALA A 143 17.37 16.46 7.38
C ALA A 143 17.09 15.02 6.91
N VAL A 144 15.95 14.45 7.30
CA VAL A 144 15.55 13.10 6.86
C VAL A 144 15.34 13.03 5.36
N LEU A 145 14.74 14.06 4.74
CA LEU A 145 14.58 14.12 3.28
C LEU A 145 15.93 14.21 2.55
N LEU A 146 16.90 14.94 3.12
CA LEU A 146 18.25 15.06 2.55
C LEU A 146 19.04 13.74 2.68
N GLU A 147 18.97 13.07 3.83
CA GLU A 147 19.71 11.83 4.10
C GLU A 147 19.20 10.63 3.31
N ILE A 148 17.88 10.48 3.22
CA ILE A 148 17.28 9.36 2.50
C ILE A 148 17.56 9.46 0.99
N GLY A 149 17.91 10.65 0.48
CA GLY A 149 18.32 10.88 -0.90
C GLY A 149 17.19 10.73 -1.92
N GLN A 150 17.51 10.97 -3.19
CA GLN A 150 16.59 10.91 -4.33
C GLN A 150 16.27 9.47 -4.80
N ALA A 151 16.59 8.44 -4.01
CA ALA A 151 16.32 7.06 -4.42
C ALA A 151 14.79 6.85 -4.55
N HIS A 152 14.32 6.69 -5.79
CA HIS A 152 12.89 6.64 -6.15
C HIS A 152 12.10 5.58 -5.37
N GLU A 153 12.73 4.49 -4.97
CA GLU A 153 12.11 3.43 -4.17
C GLU A 153 11.73 3.92 -2.75
N VAL A 154 12.48 4.88 -2.19
CA VAL A 154 12.29 5.37 -0.82
C VAL A 154 11.28 6.51 -0.73
N GLN A 155 10.91 7.14 -1.85
CA GLN A 155 9.92 8.24 -1.85
C GLN A 155 8.50 7.77 -1.48
N THR A 156 8.21 6.49 -1.64
CA THR A 156 6.94 5.90 -1.22
C THR A 156 6.88 5.58 0.28
N ALA A 157 8.04 5.57 0.95
CA ALA A 157 8.15 5.26 2.36
C ALA A 157 7.30 6.23 3.19
N ARG A 158 6.61 5.67 4.19
CA ARG A 158 5.69 6.41 5.06
C ARG A 158 6.38 7.59 5.75
N ILE A 159 7.68 7.49 6.02
CA ILE A 159 8.50 8.49 6.69
C ILE A 159 8.79 9.69 5.78
N VAL A 160 9.16 9.45 4.52
CA VAL A 160 9.40 10.52 3.53
C VAL A 160 8.12 11.32 3.28
N ARG A 161 6.98 10.62 3.05
CA ARG A 161 5.68 11.27 2.95
C ARG A 161 5.31 12.05 4.21
N GLY A 162 5.59 11.48 5.38
CA GLY A 162 5.40 12.17 6.66
C GLY A 162 6.25 13.43 6.79
N ALA A 163 7.50 13.41 6.35
CA ALA A 163 8.44 14.53 6.43
C ALA A 163 8.02 15.67 5.50
N ALA A 164 7.75 15.34 4.23
CA ALA A 164 7.26 16.31 3.25
C ALA A 164 5.94 16.95 3.70
N HIS A 165 5.01 16.15 4.22
CA HIS A 165 3.74 16.63 4.73
C HIS A 165 3.91 17.54 5.95
N PHE A 166 4.85 17.21 6.85
CA PHE A 166 5.16 18.03 8.02
C PHE A 166 5.73 19.40 7.62
N ILE A 167 6.69 19.42 6.69
CA ILE A 167 7.28 20.66 6.15
C ILE A 167 6.22 21.50 5.45
N TYR A 168 5.42 20.89 4.57
CA TYR A 168 4.33 21.57 3.86
C TYR A 168 3.32 22.20 4.81
N ARG A 169 2.99 21.51 5.90
CA ARG A 169 2.08 22.03 6.91
C ARG A 169 2.67 23.23 7.65
N HIS A 170 3.93 23.14 8.07
CA HIS A 170 4.62 24.23 8.78
C HIS A 170 4.93 25.44 7.91
N SER A 171 4.95 25.30 6.57
CA SER A 171 5.12 26.43 5.66
C SER A 171 3.84 27.24 5.44
N LYS A 172 2.69 26.78 5.96
CA LYS A 172 1.43 27.53 5.91
C LYS A 172 1.34 28.51 7.07
N GLU A 173 0.55 29.56 6.88
CA GLU A 173 0.24 30.52 7.94
C GLU A 173 -0.50 29.82 9.11
N LYS A 174 -0.07 30.14 10.33
CA LYS A 174 -0.69 29.65 11.56
C LYS A 174 -2.07 30.28 11.73
N ARG A 175 -3.08 29.46 11.96
CA ARG A 175 -4.48 29.88 12.18
C ARG A 175 -4.92 29.61 13.61
N ILE A 176 -5.90 30.36 14.09
CA ILE A 176 -6.49 30.16 15.41
C ILE A 176 -7.69 29.22 15.25
N CYS A 177 -7.78 28.18 16.07
CA CYS A 177 -8.94 27.29 16.08
C CYS A 177 -10.17 28.04 16.63
N GLU A 178 -11.26 28.09 15.87
CA GLU A 178 -12.49 28.78 16.31
C GLU A 178 -13.13 28.17 17.57
N GLU A 179 -12.90 26.89 17.84
CA GLU A 179 -13.49 26.19 18.99
C GLU A 179 -12.66 26.29 20.26
N CYS A 180 -11.33 26.10 20.16
CA CYS A 180 -10.47 25.98 21.34
C CYS A 180 -9.43 27.10 21.47
N GLY A 181 -9.40 28.06 20.54
CA GLY A 181 -8.46 29.19 20.53
C GLY A 181 -6.99 28.82 20.27
N ARG A 182 -6.64 27.54 20.15
CA ARG A 182 -5.24 27.12 19.92
C ARG A 182 -4.79 27.40 18.50
N GLY A 183 -3.59 27.94 18.35
CA GLY A 183 -2.94 28.12 17.05
C GLY A 183 -2.56 26.78 16.40
N PHE A 184 -2.84 26.60 15.12
CA PHE A 184 -2.55 25.39 14.37
C PHE A 184 -2.19 25.69 12.91
N TYR A 185 -1.47 24.76 12.29
CA TYR A 185 -1.19 24.78 10.86
C TYR A 185 -2.24 23.95 10.10
N PRO A 186 -2.89 24.47 9.05
CA PRO A 186 -3.95 23.76 8.32
C PRO A 186 -3.41 22.55 7.54
N ASN A 187 -4.27 21.53 7.39
CA ASN A 187 -3.96 20.29 6.71
C ASN A 187 -4.57 20.28 5.30
N GLY A 188 -3.82 20.76 4.31
CA GLY A 188 -4.25 20.81 2.90
C GLY A 188 -4.53 22.23 2.38
N CYS A 189 -5.08 22.31 1.15
CA CYS A 189 -5.33 23.59 0.47
C CYS A 189 -6.67 24.23 0.85
N LYS A 190 -7.61 23.45 1.38
CA LYS A 190 -8.93 23.96 1.77
C LYS A 190 -8.84 24.78 3.07
N PRO A 191 -9.64 25.85 3.22
CA PRO A 191 -9.65 26.64 4.43
C PRO A 191 -10.14 25.81 5.61
N GLN A 192 -9.22 25.38 6.47
CA GLN A 192 -9.54 24.64 7.69
C GLN A 192 -9.80 25.63 8.84
N ARG A 193 -10.95 25.49 9.51
CA ARG A 193 -11.40 26.33 10.64
C ARG A 193 -10.99 25.80 12.02
N PHE A 194 -10.73 24.49 12.12
CA PHE A 194 -10.52 23.81 13.40
C PHE A 194 -9.19 23.05 13.45
N CYS A 195 -8.50 23.07 14.59
CA CYS A 195 -7.19 22.41 14.74
C CYS A 195 -7.24 20.88 14.70
N SER A 196 -8.39 20.28 14.99
CA SER A 196 -8.56 18.82 15.06
C SER A 196 -9.96 18.40 14.63
N ARG A 197 -10.10 17.11 14.29
CA ARG A 197 -11.42 16.51 14.01
C ARG A 197 -12.36 16.58 15.22
N LYS A 198 -11.82 16.58 16.45
CA LYS A 198 -12.61 16.72 17.69
C LYS A 198 -13.25 18.12 17.76
N CYS A 199 -12.46 19.19 17.61
CA CYS A 199 -12.95 20.57 17.58
C CYS A 199 -13.93 20.82 16.43
N GLY A 200 -13.64 20.28 15.24
CA GLY A 200 -14.60 20.40 14.13
C GLY A 200 -15.90 19.63 14.40
N SER A 201 -15.83 18.49 15.10
CA SER A 201 -17.02 17.73 15.46
C SER A 201 -17.83 18.38 16.57
N SER A 202 -17.22 19.10 17.53
CA SER A 202 -17.98 19.77 18.59
C SER A 202 -18.82 20.91 18.05
N VAL A 203 -18.28 21.72 17.13
CA VAL A 203 -19.04 22.80 16.48
C VAL A 203 -20.11 22.27 15.53
N LEU A 204 -19.79 21.23 14.74
CA LEU A 204 -20.74 20.68 13.76
C LEU A 204 -21.85 19.86 14.40
N ARG A 205 -21.64 19.30 15.59
CA ARG A 205 -22.68 18.58 16.34
C ARG A 205 -23.58 19.60 17.05
N LYS A 206 -24.37 20.34 16.27
CA LYS A 206 -25.60 20.93 16.82
C LYS A 206 -26.52 19.78 17.17
N VAL A 207 -26.58 19.45 18.44
CA VAL A 207 -27.45 18.40 18.94
C VAL A 207 -28.87 18.94 18.89
N THR A 208 -29.68 18.42 17.97
CA THR A 208 -31.11 18.72 17.90
C THR A 208 -31.90 17.61 18.55
N GLU A 209 -32.93 17.96 19.30
CA GLU A 209 -33.90 16.99 19.82
C GLU A 209 -34.80 16.51 18.68
N ALA A 210 -35.07 15.20 18.63
CA ALA A 210 -36.03 14.63 17.70
C ALA A 210 -36.69 13.38 18.26
N ILE A 211 -37.83 13.03 17.68
CA ILE A 211 -38.59 11.83 18.03
C ILE A 211 -38.12 10.68 17.14
N CYS A 212 -37.77 9.55 17.75
CA CYS A 212 -37.32 8.37 17.02
C CYS A 212 -38.49 7.71 16.26
N GLU A 213 -38.39 7.59 14.94
CA GLU A 213 -39.44 6.94 14.13
C GLU A 213 -39.63 5.44 14.40
N GLY A 214 -38.64 4.79 15.03
CA GLY A 214 -38.69 3.37 15.36
C GLY A 214 -39.45 3.08 16.65
N CYS A 215 -39.16 3.83 17.72
CA CYS A 215 -39.71 3.58 19.07
C CYS A 215 -40.55 4.72 19.66
N GLY A 216 -40.60 5.90 19.01
CA GLY A 216 -41.36 7.07 19.47
C GLY A 216 -40.72 7.86 20.60
N LYS A 217 -39.55 7.47 21.12
CA LYS A 217 -38.86 8.20 22.19
C LYS A 217 -38.10 9.41 21.65
N GLU A 218 -38.09 10.49 22.42
CA GLU A 218 -37.22 11.64 22.20
C GLU A 218 -35.75 11.23 22.35
N PHE A 219 -34.90 11.75 21.47
CA PHE A 219 -33.46 11.53 21.51
C PHE A 219 -32.71 12.70 20.89
N LEU A 220 -31.47 12.85 21.32
CA LEU A 220 -30.52 13.82 20.80
C LEU A 220 -29.93 13.32 19.48
N GLN A 221 -30.04 14.10 18.39
CA GLN A 221 -29.50 13.76 17.07
C GLN A 221 -28.04 14.23 16.95
N PRO A 222 -27.03 13.34 17.04
CA PRO A 222 -25.64 13.74 16.83
C PRO A 222 -25.29 14.07 15.38
N LYS A 223 -26.18 13.76 14.42
CA LYS A 223 -26.04 14.14 13.00
C LYS A 223 -27.36 14.70 12.49
N PRO A 224 -27.34 15.82 11.73
CA PRO A 224 -28.56 16.33 11.11
C PRO A 224 -29.16 15.26 10.20
N GLY A 225 -30.47 15.04 10.33
CA GLY A 225 -31.22 14.03 9.57
C GLY A 225 -31.18 12.60 10.13
N GLN A 226 -30.58 12.38 11.31
CA GLN A 226 -30.67 11.06 11.97
C GLN A 226 -32.11 10.81 12.45
N ARG A 227 -32.82 9.84 11.85
CA ARG A 227 -34.25 9.57 12.14
C ARG A 227 -34.50 8.61 13.32
N CYS A 228 -33.45 7.97 13.83
CA CYS A 228 -33.57 6.89 14.81
C CYS A 228 -32.51 7.00 15.92
N CYS A 229 -32.90 6.68 17.15
CA CYS A 229 -32.04 6.75 18.34
C CYS A 229 -30.98 5.64 18.39
N SER A 230 -31.22 4.49 17.73
CA SER A 230 -30.33 3.33 17.76
C SER A 230 -30.36 2.57 16.44
N GLN A 231 -29.34 1.73 16.22
CA GLN A 231 -29.27 0.83 15.05
C GLN A 231 -30.45 -0.15 15.03
N ARG A 232 -30.96 -0.57 16.20
CA ARG A 232 -32.15 -1.41 16.30
C ARG A 232 -33.40 -0.69 15.78
N CYS A 233 -33.62 0.55 16.21
CA CYS A 233 -34.75 1.35 15.72
C CYS A 233 -34.65 1.66 14.23
N ALA A 234 -33.43 1.92 13.72
CA ALA A 234 -33.20 2.06 12.29
C ALA A 234 -33.58 0.77 11.53
N GLY A 235 -33.24 -0.41 12.08
CA GLY A 235 -33.67 -1.70 11.53
C GLY A 235 -35.19 -1.85 11.46
N ILE A 236 -35.92 -1.42 12.50
CA ILE A 236 -37.40 -1.44 12.52
C ILE A 236 -37.98 -0.54 11.43
N VAL A 237 -37.49 0.70 11.30
CA VAL A 237 -37.97 1.65 10.27
C VAL A 237 -37.68 1.12 8.88
N VAL A 238 -36.48 0.58 8.63
CA VAL A 238 -36.11 -0.04 7.34
C VAL A 238 -36.98 -1.27 7.06
N ALA A 239 -37.27 -2.11 8.05
CA ALA A 239 -38.15 -3.26 7.89
C ALA A 239 -39.59 -2.84 7.54
N LYS A 240 -40.14 -1.83 8.22
CA LYS A 240 -41.45 -1.25 7.92
C LYS A 240 -41.50 -0.67 6.49
N GLN A 241 -40.49 0.09 6.08
CA GLN A 241 -40.40 0.65 4.73
C GLN A 241 -40.27 -0.45 3.66
N ARG A 242 -39.49 -1.51 3.92
CA ARG A 242 -39.38 -2.66 3.03
C ARG A 242 -40.70 -3.42 2.91
N ALA A 243 -41.38 -3.68 4.03
CA ALA A 243 -42.67 -4.34 4.03
C ALA A 243 -43.71 -3.56 3.19
N LYS A 244 -43.75 -2.23 3.32
CA LYS A 244 -44.61 -1.36 2.49
C LYS A 244 -44.29 -1.46 1.00
N LYS A 245 -43.02 -1.47 0.60
CA LYS A 245 -42.60 -1.58 -0.81
C LYS A 245 -42.85 -2.95 -1.42
N VAL A 246 -42.83 -3.99 -0.59
CA VAL A 246 -42.96 -5.40 -1.01
C VAL A 246 -44.42 -5.84 -1.07
N ALA A 247 -45.28 -5.23 -0.25
CA ALA A 247 -46.71 -5.49 -0.25
C ALA A 247 -47.30 -5.33 -1.67
N GLY A 248 -47.67 -6.45 -2.29
CA GLY A 248 -48.27 -6.49 -3.63
C GLY A 248 -47.35 -6.94 -4.77
N SER A 249 -46.04 -7.10 -4.57
CA SER A 249 -45.15 -7.58 -5.64
C SER A 249 -45.08 -9.11 -5.70
N ILE A 250 -45.75 -9.70 -6.71
CA ILE A 250 -45.62 -11.12 -7.08
C ILE A 250 -44.54 -11.23 -8.15
N GLY A 251 -43.53 -12.08 -7.93
CA GLY A 251 -42.47 -12.37 -8.89
C GLY A 251 -42.46 -13.85 -9.28
N VAL A 252 -41.91 -14.14 -10.47
CA VAL A 252 -41.74 -15.52 -10.97
C VAL A 252 -40.28 -15.95 -10.79
N CYS A 253 -40.05 -17.13 -10.22
CA CYS A 253 -38.70 -17.61 -9.98
C CYS A 253 -38.00 -18.05 -11.28
N VAL A 254 -36.85 -17.47 -11.61
CA VAL A 254 -36.05 -17.84 -12.80
C VAL A 254 -35.48 -19.26 -12.73
N GLU A 255 -35.39 -19.85 -11.54
CA GLU A 255 -34.85 -21.21 -11.37
C GLU A 255 -35.91 -22.32 -11.46
N CYS A 256 -37.09 -22.11 -10.88
CA CYS A 256 -38.13 -23.14 -10.78
C CYS A 256 -39.48 -22.73 -11.37
N GLY A 257 -39.65 -21.50 -11.86
CA GLY A 257 -40.88 -20.99 -12.46
C GLY A 257 -42.01 -20.69 -11.47
N SER A 258 -41.87 -20.99 -10.19
CA SER A 258 -42.93 -20.74 -9.20
C SER A 258 -43.12 -19.24 -8.94
N GLU A 259 -44.37 -18.81 -8.83
CA GLU A 259 -44.73 -17.49 -8.31
C GLU A 259 -44.42 -17.38 -6.82
N PHE A 260 -43.98 -16.21 -6.37
CA PHE A 260 -43.68 -15.95 -4.97
C PHE A 260 -43.75 -14.45 -4.65
N GLN A 261 -43.93 -14.12 -3.37
CA GLN A 261 -43.93 -12.74 -2.92
C GLN A 261 -42.48 -12.20 -2.84
N ALA A 262 -42.15 -11.23 -3.69
CA ALA A 262 -40.77 -10.75 -3.83
C ALA A 262 -40.33 -9.98 -2.58
N ARG A 263 -39.19 -10.32 -1.97
CA ARG A 263 -38.70 -9.64 -0.74
C ARG A 263 -38.12 -8.24 -0.98
N SER A 264 -37.90 -7.86 -2.23
CA SER A 264 -37.48 -6.52 -2.61
C SER A 264 -37.78 -6.23 -4.08
N GLU A 265 -38.04 -4.96 -4.38
CA GLU A 265 -38.36 -4.43 -5.72
C GLU A 265 -37.27 -4.71 -6.77
N LYS A 266 -36.00 -4.72 -6.36
CA LYS A 266 -34.85 -4.88 -7.27
C LYS A 266 -34.21 -6.27 -7.24
N SER A 267 -34.59 -7.13 -6.30
CA SER A 267 -33.77 -8.31 -6.00
C SER A 267 -34.56 -9.40 -5.27
N THR A 268 -35.33 -10.15 -6.03
CA THR A 268 -35.29 -11.61 -5.91
C THR A 268 -35.78 -12.16 -7.24
N ALA A 269 -34.88 -12.60 -8.10
CA ALA A 269 -35.22 -13.46 -9.24
C ALA A 269 -35.52 -14.91 -8.80
N TYR A 270 -35.48 -15.18 -7.49
CA TYR A 270 -35.51 -16.50 -6.90
C TYR A 270 -36.44 -16.55 -5.69
N CYS A 271 -37.30 -17.57 -5.63
CA CYS A 271 -38.28 -17.74 -4.56
C CYS A 271 -37.67 -18.09 -3.19
N SER A 272 -36.46 -18.65 -3.18
CA SER A 272 -35.80 -19.16 -1.99
C SER A 272 -34.27 -19.06 -2.06
N GLY A 273 -33.61 -19.16 -0.91
CA GLY A 273 -32.15 -19.26 -0.82
C GLY A 273 -31.58 -20.48 -1.56
N ASN A 274 -32.36 -21.55 -1.67
CA ASN A 274 -31.98 -22.75 -2.43
C ASN A 274 -31.95 -22.49 -3.94
N CYS A 275 -32.99 -21.84 -4.49
CA CYS A 275 -33.02 -21.45 -5.90
C CYS A 275 -31.91 -20.45 -6.25
N HIS A 276 -31.64 -19.48 -5.36
CA HIS A 276 -30.51 -18.57 -5.52
C HIS A 276 -29.16 -19.31 -5.53
N SER A 277 -28.95 -20.24 -4.60
CA SER A 277 -27.74 -21.06 -4.51
C SER A 277 -27.53 -21.94 -5.75
N ARG A 278 -28.60 -22.55 -6.28
CA ARG A 278 -28.57 -23.31 -7.54
C ARG A 278 -28.16 -22.44 -8.73
N ALA A 279 -28.80 -21.28 -8.88
CA ALA A 279 -28.49 -20.34 -9.95
C ALA A 279 -27.06 -19.76 -9.82
N CYS A 280 -26.58 -19.50 -8.61
CA CYS A 280 -25.20 -19.10 -8.35
C CYS A 280 -24.21 -20.20 -8.78
N LYS A 281 -24.42 -21.45 -8.36
CA LYS A 281 -23.61 -22.61 -8.78
C LYS A 281 -23.62 -22.77 -10.31
N ARG A 282 -24.77 -22.61 -10.98
CA ARG A 282 -24.88 -22.64 -12.45
C ARG A 282 -24.06 -21.53 -13.10
N ARG A 283 -24.15 -20.27 -12.62
CA ARG A 283 -23.34 -19.14 -13.10
C ARG A 283 -21.85 -19.37 -12.91
N THR A 284 -21.42 -19.87 -11.76
CA THR A 284 -20.00 -20.16 -11.50
C THR A 284 -19.49 -21.28 -12.41
N ARG A 285 -20.28 -22.35 -12.63
CA ARG A 285 -19.93 -23.43 -13.58
C ARG A 285 -19.84 -22.92 -15.00
N ALA A 286 -20.80 -22.10 -15.44
CA ALA A 286 -20.77 -21.46 -16.75
C ALA A 286 -19.54 -20.55 -16.92
N LYS A 287 -19.21 -19.73 -15.91
CA LYS A 287 -18.01 -18.89 -15.92
C LYS A 287 -16.73 -19.73 -15.97
N LYS A 288 -16.63 -20.80 -15.17
CA LYS A 288 -15.49 -21.73 -15.22
C LYS A 288 -15.38 -22.40 -16.59
N LYS A 289 -16.48 -22.87 -17.18
CA LYS A 289 -16.52 -23.46 -18.53
C LYS A 289 -16.11 -22.45 -19.60
N ALA A 290 -16.57 -21.21 -19.50
CA ALA A 290 -16.15 -20.12 -20.39
C ALA A 290 -14.65 -19.80 -20.21
N LEU A 291 -14.15 -19.73 -18.98
CA LEU A 291 -12.73 -19.49 -18.72
C LEU A 291 -11.83 -20.64 -19.20
N ALA A 292 -12.34 -21.87 -19.21
CA ALA A 292 -11.64 -23.06 -19.69
C ALA A 292 -11.71 -23.24 -21.21
N ASN A 293 -12.51 -22.44 -21.92
CA ASN A 293 -12.56 -22.50 -23.39
C ASN A 293 -11.26 -21.92 -23.96
N PRO A 294 -10.42 -22.73 -24.63
CA PRO A 294 -9.12 -22.28 -25.16
C PRO A 294 -9.25 -21.23 -26.26
N ASN A 295 -10.45 -21.08 -26.86
CA ASN A 295 -10.69 -20.14 -27.96
C ASN A 295 -11.05 -18.72 -27.50
N ILE A 296 -11.11 -18.43 -26.20
CA ILE A 296 -11.34 -17.07 -25.70
C ILE A 296 -9.98 -16.38 -25.51
N ILE A 297 -9.62 -15.55 -26.49
CA ILE A 297 -8.49 -14.62 -26.40
C ILE A 297 -8.79 -13.59 -25.32
N ARG A 298 -8.13 -13.70 -24.17
CA ARG A 298 -8.20 -12.68 -23.12
C ARG A 298 -7.21 -11.58 -23.47
N LEU A 299 -7.74 -10.43 -23.90
CA LEU A 299 -6.91 -9.23 -24.00
C LEU A 299 -6.36 -8.93 -22.60
N PRO A 300 -5.03 -8.75 -22.45
CA PRO A 300 -4.46 -8.38 -21.17
C PRO A 300 -5.11 -7.07 -20.70
N LEU A 301 -5.45 -7.01 -19.41
CA LEU A 301 -5.86 -5.75 -18.81
C LEU A 301 -4.70 -4.76 -19.02
N PRO A 302 -4.97 -3.54 -19.54
CA PRO A 302 -3.93 -2.53 -19.63
C PRO A 302 -3.38 -2.31 -18.21
N ASP A 303 -2.06 -2.38 -18.08
CA ASP A 303 -1.41 -2.11 -16.81
C ASP A 303 -1.86 -0.72 -16.31
N PRO A 304 -2.12 -0.57 -14.99
CA PRO A 304 -2.50 0.71 -14.44
C PRO A 304 -1.43 1.74 -14.85
N ARG A 305 -1.87 2.81 -15.53
CA ARG A 305 -0.95 3.85 -16.00
C ARG A 305 -0.16 4.34 -14.78
N PRO A 306 1.18 4.33 -14.82
CA PRO A 306 1.95 4.95 -13.75
C PRO A 306 1.56 6.42 -13.69
N LEU A 307 1.29 6.92 -12.48
CA LEU A 307 1.03 8.33 -12.22
C LEU A 307 2.32 9.10 -12.54
N THR A 308 2.36 9.78 -13.67
CA THR A 308 3.46 10.68 -14.01
C THR A 308 3.26 12.04 -13.33
N PRO A 309 4.33 12.79 -13.01
CA PRO A 309 4.25 14.12 -12.43
C PRO A 309 3.32 15.05 -13.22
N GLU A 310 3.38 15.00 -14.55
CA GLU A 310 2.51 15.75 -15.47
C GLU A 310 1.01 15.43 -15.30
N LEU A 311 0.67 14.18 -14.99
CA LEU A 311 -0.70 13.74 -14.77
C LEU A 311 -1.21 14.19 -13.38
N VAL A 312 -0.30 14.34 -12.41
CA VAL A 312 -0.58 14.89 -11.08
C VAL A 312 -0.71 16.42 -11.15
N ASP A 313 0.18 17.09 -11.88
CA ASP A 313 0.16 18.53 -12.10
C ASP A 313 -1.09 18.97 -12.89
N GLY A 314 -1.50 18.19 -13.90
CA GLY A 314 -2.76 18.40 -14.62
C GLY A 314 -4.03 18.15 -13.79
N LEU A 315 -3.97 17.30 -12.76
CA LEU A 315 -5.06 17.08 -11.80
C LEU A 315 -5.09 18.13 -10.68
N LEU A 316 -3.96 18.81 -10.42
CA LEU A 316 -3.83 19.89 -9.44
C LEU A 316 -4.10 21.27 -10.05
N ALA A 317 -3.97 21.40 -11.37
CA ALA A 317 -4.29 22.59 -12.14
C ALA A 317 -5.78 22.71 -12.54
N ALA A 318 -6.59 21.68 -12.27
CA ALA A 318 -8.05 21.64 -12.44
C ALA A 318 -8.77 21.80 -11.09
#